data_AF-A0A7S4T3Q4-F1
#
_entry.id   AF-A0A7S4T3Q4-F1
#
_cell.length_a   1.000
_cell.length_b   1.000
_cell.length_c   1.000
_cell.angle_alpha   90.00
_cell.angle_beta   90.00
_cell.angle_gamma   90.00
#
_symmetry.space_group_name_H-M   'P 1'
#
loop_
_entity.id
_entity.type
_entity.pdbx_description
1 polymer ?
#
loop_
_entity_poly.entity_id
_entity_poly.type
_entity_poly.pdbx_seq_one_letter_code
_entity_poly.pdbx_strand_id
1 'polypeptide(L)'
;MESPDFPLSPGTYRVTGGREMTAVLTISSTGDWSLKPYGNTETPSLYDVTHLPCRSARYTPTNAGGKSSSCSPLKANKSKFPVRPGGVMPSVSGCAKQDYAVLFVTGIATSNAGEL
;
A
#
# COMPACT_ATOMS: atom_id res chain seq x y z
N MET A 1 5.25 15.25 3.43
CA MET A 1 4.44 14.13 3.92
C MET A 1 5.32 13.38 4.90
N GLU A 2 4.86 13.20 6.13
CA GLU A 2 5.60 12.45 7.14
C GLU A 2 5.78 11.00 6.70
N SER A 3 6.92 10.40 7.06
CA SER A 3 7.18 8.99 6.74
C SER A 3 6.20 8.12 7.53
N PRO A 4 5.49 7.19 6.88
CA PRO A 4 4.60 6.29 7.61
C PRO A 4 5.41 5.25 8.40
N ASP A 5 4.86 4.81 9.52
CA ASP A 5 5.34 3.60 10.19
C ASP A 5 5.07 2.38 9.30
N PHE A 6 6.10 1.55 9.12
CA PHE A 6 6.03 0.39 8.25
C PHE A 6 6.81 -0.81 8.84
N PRO A 7 6.24 -2.03 8.85
CA PRO A 7 4.89 -2.38 8.40
C PRO A 7 3.81 -1.85 9.36
N LEU A 8 2.57 -1.71 8.87
CA LEU A 8 1.43 -1.37 9.73
C LEU A 8 1.28 -2.48 10.78
N SER A 9 1.07 -2.08 12.04
CA SER A 9 0.97 -3.03 13.15
C SER A 9 -0.18 -4.03 12.98
N PRO A 10 -0.09 -5.24 13.55
CA PRO A 10 -1.24 -6.14 13.68
C PRO A 10 -2.42 -5.42 14.34
N GLY A 11 -3.64 -5.72 13.90
CA GLY A 11 -4.85 -5.07 14.39
C GLY A 11 -5.98 -5.05 13.39
N THR A 12 -7.07 -4.38 13.77
CA THR A 12 -8.25 -4.21 12.93
C THR A 12 -8.49 -2.73 12.66
N TYR A 13 -8.64 -2.39 11.38
CA TYR A 13 -8.69 -1.03 10.87
C TYR A 13 -9.92 -0.85 9.98
N ARG A 14 -10.61 0.27 10.11
CA ARG A 14 -11.59 0.69 9.10
C ARG A 14 -10.86 1.47 8.01
N VAL A 15 -10.89 0.96 6.78
CA VAL A 15 -10.13 1.50 5.65
C VAL A 15 -11.02 1.90 4.48
N THR A 16 -10.59 2.91 3.74
CA THR A 16 -11.22 3.32 2.47
C THR A 16 -10.18 3.86 1.50
N GLY A 17 -10.50 3.77 0.22
CA GLY A 17 -9.76 4.46 -0.84
C GLY A 17 -10.22 5.90 -1.06
N GLY A 18 -11.09 6.46 -0.20
CA GLY A 18 -11.73 7.76 -0.42
C GLY A 18 -12.68 7.74 -1.62
N ARG A 19 -13.27 6.57 -1.91
CA ARG A 19 -14.18 6.32 -3.03
C ARG A 19 -15.45 5.64 -2.49
N GLU A 20 -16.03 4.73 -3.25
CA GLU A 20 -17.33 4.11 -2.95
C GLU A 20 -17.26 3.08 -1.81
N MET A 21 -16.11 2.41 -1.63
CA MET A 21 -16.01 1.29 -0.69
C MET A 21 -15.29 1.66 0.60
N THR A 22 -15.87 1.20 1.71
CA THR A 22 -15.25 1.13 3.04
C THR A 22 -15.26 -0.32 3.49
N ALA A 23 -14.16 -0.75 4.10
CA ALA A 23 -13.98 -2.13 4.56
C ALA A 23 -13.31 -2.19 5.93
N VAL A 24 -13.40 -3.34 6.57
CA VAL A 24 -12.60 -3.71 7.73
C VAL A 24 -11.36 -4.48 7.26
N LEU A 25 -10.17 -3.94 7.49
CA LEU A 25 -8.89 -4.59 7.30
C LEU A 25 -8.43 -5.20 8.62
N THR A 26 -8.20 -6.51 8.64
CA THR A 26 -7.58 -7.20 9.77
C THR A 26 -6.19 -7.67 9.36
N ILE A 27 -5.17 -7.33 10.15
CA ILE A 27 -3.78 -7.77 10.00
C ILE A 27 -3.42 -8.63 11.20
N SER A 28 -2.96 -9.86 10.95
CA SER A 28 -2.50 -10.79 11.97
C SER A 28 -1.12 -10.42 12.50
N SER A 29 -0.70 -11.06 13.61
CA SER A 29 0.67 -10.95 14.12
C SER A 29 1.73 -11.49 13.15
N THR A 30 1.35 -12.37 12.23
CA THR A 30 2.21 -12.94 11.17
C THR A 30 2.27 -12.08 9.91
N GLY A 31 1.47 -11.01 9.83
CA GLY A 31 1.38 -10.11 8.68
C GLY A 31 0.40 -10.54 7.59
N ASP A 32 -0.30 -11.66 7.80
CA ASP A 32 -1.43 -12.05 6.95
C ASP A 32 -2.58 -11.06 7.13
N TRP A 33 -3.33 -10.81 6.06
CA TRP A 33 -4.41 -9.83 6.11
C TRP A 33 -5.67 -10.31 5.40
N SER A 34 -6.80 -9.73 5.80
CA SER A 34 -8.10 -9.93 5.15
C SER A 34 -8.91 -8.64 5.13
N LEU A 35 -9.79 -8.51 4.14
CA LEU A 35 -10.77 -7.44 4.04
C LEU A 35 -12.18 -8.01 4.23
N LYS A 36 -13.02 -7.31 4.99
CA LYS A 36 -14.43 -7.62 5.17
C LYS A 36 -15.30 -6.40 4.84
N PRO A 37 -16.53 -6.60 4.33
CA PRO A 37 -17.47 -5.50 4.08
C PRO A 37 -17.73 -4.70 5.35
N TYR A 38 -17.92 -3.38 5.22
CA TYR A 38 -18.36 -2.51 6.31
C TYR A 38 -19.56 -1.69 5.85
N GLY A 39 -20.72 -1.89 6.50
CA GLY A 39 -21.96 -1.19 6.16
C GLY A 39 -22.58 -1.59 4.81
N ASN A 40 -22.11 -2.68 4.19
CA ASN A 40 -22.65 -3.25 2.96
C ASN A 40 -22.40 -4.78 2.92
N THR A 41 -22.88 -5.45 1.86
CA THR A 41 -22.75 -6.91 1.68
C THR A 41 -21.77 -7.30 0.58
N GLU A 42 -21.10 -6.35 -0.06
CA GLU A 42 -20.21 -6.59 -1.18
C GLU A 42 -18.80 -6.94 -0.67
N THR A 43 -18.23 -8.05 -1.17
CA THR A 43 -16.88 -8.47 -0.78
C THR A 43 -15.83 -7.49 -1.31
N PRO A 44 -15.11 -6.77 -0.44
CA PRO A 44 -14.12 -5.79 -0.87
C PRO A 44 -12.87 -6.43 -1.44
N SER A 45 -12.37 -5.87 -2.55
CA SER A 45 -11.01 -6.13 -3.01
C SER A 45 -10.03 -5.08 -2.49
N LEU A 46 -8.73 -5.39 -2.53
CA LEU A 46 -7.69 -4.41 -2.24
C LEU A 46 -7.78 -3.19 -3.18
N TYR A 47 -8.19 -3.41 -4.43
CA TYR A 47 -8.34 -2.32 -5.39
C TYR A 47 -9.39 -1.33 -4.92
N ASP A 48 -10.53 -1.77 -4.39
CA ASP A 48 -11.67 -0.91 -4.02
C ASP A 48 -11.33 0.03 -2.87
N VAL A 49 -10.52 -0.44 -1.93
CA VAL A 49 -10.05 0.35 -0.78
C VAL A 49 -8.72 1.07 -1.02
N THR A 50 -8.17 0.99 -2.24
CA THR A 50 -6.96 1.75 -2.61
C THR A 50 -7.32 3.17 -3.06
N HIS A 51 -6.65 4.18 -2.53
CA HIS A 51 -6.72 5.54 -3.04
C HIS A 51 -5.93 5.65 -4.34
N LEU A 52 -6.61 5.48 -5.48
CA LEU A 52 -5.97 5.37 -6.80
C LEU A 52 -5.05 6.53 -7.23
N PRO A 53 -5.27 7.77 -6.80
CA PRO A 53 -4.33 8.85 -7.12
C PRO A 53 -3.03 8.78 -6.31
N CYS A 54 -3.05 8.25 -5.07
CA CYS A 54 -1.85 8.13 -4.25
C CYS A 54 -1.12 6.82 -4.57
N ARG A 55 0.16 6.91 -4.93
CA ARG A 55 1.00 5.75 -5.27
C ARG A 55 2.24 5.77 -4.41
N SER A 56 2.60 4.62 -3.87
CA SER A 56 3.85 4.43 -3.16
C SER A 56 4.53 3.20 -3.70
N ALA A 57 5.79 3.35 -4.09
CA ALA A 57 6.67 2.23 -4.40
C ALA A 57 7.99 2.44 -3.69
N ARG A 58 8.54 1.36 -3.14
CA ARG A 58 9.86 1.35 -2.54
C ARG A 58 10.85 0.77 -3.54
N TYR A 59 11.91 1.53 -3.79
CA TYR A 59 13.02 1.12 -4.64
C TYR A 59 14.23 0.83 -3.76
N THR A 60 14.75 -0.39 -3.83
CA THR A 60 15.93 -0.83 -3.07
C THR A 60 17.04 -1.27 -4.04
N PRO A 61 18.33 -1.07 -3.74
CA PRO A 61 19.41 -1.55 -4.60
C PRO A 61 19.31 -3.06 -4.85
N THR A 62 19.46 -3.50 -6.10
CA THR A 62 19.65 -4.93 -6.36
C THR A 62 21.09 -5.30 -6.00
N ASN A 63 21.26 -6.24 -5.06
CA ASN A 63 22.55 -6.84 -4.75
C ASN A 63 23.00 -7.80 -5.88
N ALA A 64 23.06 -7.31 -7.11
CA ALA A 64 23.61 -8.08 -8.23
C ALA A 64 25.15 -7.98 -8.19
N GLY A 65 25.79 -8.90 -7.48
CA GLY A 65 27.22 -9.22 -7.68
C GLY A 65 28.25 -8.32 -6.99
N GLY A 66 27.99 -7.80 -5.78
CA GLY A 66 29.01 -7.16 -4.95
C GLY A 66 29.52 -5.78 -5.43
N LYS A 67 28.97 -5.25 -6.53
CA LYS A 67 29.12 -3.85 -6.93
C LYS A 67 27.79 -3.17 -6.66
N SER A 68 27.79 -2.12 -5.82
CA SER A 68 26.60 -1.29 -5.57
C SER A 68 26.03 -0.82 -6.90
N SER A 69 24.98 -1.50 -7.40
CA SER A 69 24.16 -0.94 -8.45
C SER A 69 23.54 0.32 -7.83
N SER A 70 23.93 1.49 -8.33
CA SER A 70 23.45 2.75 -7.75
C SER A 70 21.97 2.89 -8.07
N CYS A 71 21.10 2.37 -7.20
CA CYS A 71 19.68 2.64 -7.22
C CYS A 71 19.51 4.13 -6.93
N SER A 72 19.28 4.90 -7.99
CA SER A 72 19.28 6.35 -7.95
C SER A 72 18.04 6.88 -8.66
N PRO A 73 17.34 7.86 -8.10
CA PRO A 73 16.24 8.55 -8.77
C PRO A 73 16.62 9.13 -10.14
N LEU A 74 17.91 9.43 -10.38
CA LEU A 74 18.41 9.93 -11.67
C LEU A 74 18.19 8.95 -12.83
N LYS A 75 18.04 7.64 -12.54
CA LYS A 75 17.81 6.59 -13.54
C LYS A 75 16.32 6.36 -13.82
N ALA A 76 15.42 7.14 -13.22
CA ALA A 76 13.99 7.03 -13.47
C ALA A 76 13.62 7.54 -14.88
N ASN A 77 12.79 6.77 -15.60
CA ASN A 77 12.34 7.19 -16.92
C ASN A 77 11.22 8.25 -16.81
N LYS A 78 11.58 9.51 -17.04
CA LYS A 78 10.67 10.66 -16.93
C LYS A 78 9.45 10.59 -17.86
N SER A 79 9.55 9.94 -19.03
CA SER A 79 8.42 9.84 -19.97
C SER A 79 7.33 8.88 -19.51
N LYS A 80 7.59 8.07 -18.48
CA LYS A 80 6.59 7.22 -17.82
C LYS A 80 5.83 7.94 -16.72
N PHE A 81 6.07 9.24 -16.54
CA PHE A 81 5.38 10.10 -15.59
C PHE A 81 4.60 11.21 -16.33
N PRO A 82 3.45 11.67 -15.81
CA PRO A 82 2.78 11.16 -14.61
C PRO A 82 2.18 9.77 -14.82
N VAL A 83 2.22 8.93 -13.79
CA VAL A 83 1.64 7.58 -13.85
C VAL A 83 0.12 7.69 -13.81
N ARG A 84 -0.58 6.91 -14.66
CA ARG A 84 -2.04 6.87 -14.66
C ARG A 84 -2.56 6.41 -13.28
N PRO A 85 -3.66 6.98 -12.75
CA PRO A 85 -4.33 6.42 -11.58
C PRO A 85 -4.65 4.94 -11.80
N GLY A 86 -4.42 4.09 -10.81
CA GLY A 86 -4.50 2.63 -10.98
C GLY A 86 -3.19 1.97 -11.43
N GLY A 87 -2.28 2.73 -12.05
CA GLY A 87 -1.09 2.19 -12.71
C GLY A 87 0.02 1.73 -11.77
N VAL A 88 0.82 0.79 -12.29
CA VAL A 88 2.05 0.26 -11.68
C VAL A 88 3.16 1.31 -11.77
N MET A 89 3.96 1.49 -10.71
CA MET A 89 5.06 2.47 -10.77
C MET A 89 6.15 2.02 -11.75
N PRO A 90 6.78 2.93 -12.51
CA PRO A 90 7.82 2.58 -13.47
C PRO A 90 9.03 1.92 -12.80
N SER A 91 9.62 0.90 -13.41
CA SER A 91 10.88 0.32 -12.92
C SER A 91 12.03 1.34 -13.04
N VAL A 92 12.97 1.29 -12.08
CA VAL A 92 14.19 2.11 -12.08
C VAL A 92 15.38 1.18 -12.22
N SER A 93 16.28 1.48 -13.15
CA SER A 93 17.45 0.63 -13.42
C SER A 93 18.35 0.52 -12.19
N GLY A 94 18.70 -0.72 -11.83
CA GLY A 94 19.49 -1.03 -10.63
C GLY A 94 18.69 -1.07 -9.33
N CYS A 95 17.37 -0.95 -9.38
CA CYS A 95 16.51 -1.06 -8.20
C CYS A 95 15.58 -2.28 -8.29
N ALA A 96 15.47 -3.03 -7.19
CA ALA A 96 14.29 -3.85 -6.92
C ALA A 96 13.15 -2.90 -6.54
N LYS A 97 11.96 -3.16 -7.08
CA LYS A 97 10.77 -2.32 -6.88
C LYS A 97 9.69 -3.12 -6.19
N GLN A 98 9.14 -2.58 -5.11
CA GLN A 98 7.93 -3.06 -4.46
C GLN A 98 6.84 -1.98 -4.55
N ASP A 99 5.73 -2.30 -5.21
CA ASP A 99 4.54 -1.43 -5.22
C ASP A 99 3.69 -1.67 -3.98
N TYR A 100 3.07 -0.60 -3.46
CA TYR A 100 2.16 -0.63 -2.33
C TYR A 100 0.80 -0.05 -2.70
N ALA A 101 -0.26 -0.69 -2.21
CA ALA A 101 -1.57 -0.07 -2.13
C ALA A 101 -1.56 1.00 -1.04
N VAL A 102 -2.20 2.14 -1.30
CA VAL A 102 -2.35 3.23 -0.33
C VAL A 102 -3.80 3.25 0.12
N LEU A 103 -4.02 3.12 1.42
CA LEU A 103 -5.34 3.12 2.04
C LEU A 103 -5.43 4.27 3.05
N PHE A 104 -6.62 4.84 3.23
CA PHE A 104 -6.88 5.74 4.34
C PHE A 104 -7.49 4.96 5.50
N VAL A 105 -6.84 5.06 6.67
CA VAL A 105 -7.37 4.54 7.92
C VAL A 105 -8.30 5.60 8.52
N THR A 106 -9.55 5.23 8.77
CA THR A 106 -10.60 6.12 9.35
C THR A 106 -11.08 5.64 10.72
N GLY A 107 -10.51 4.55 11.23
CA GLY A 107 -10.82 3.98 12.53
C GLY A 107 -9.88 2.83 12.87
N ILE A 108 -9.60 2.64 14.16
CA ILE A 108 -8.75 1.57 14.70
C ILE A 108 -9.57 0.89 15.80
N ALA A 109 -9.65 -0.44 15.80
CA ALA A 109 -10.24 -1.17 16.91
C ALA A 109 -9.36 -1.03 18.16
N THR A 110 -9.94 -0.57 19.27
CA THR A 110 -9.28 -0.63 20.57
C THR A 110 -9.38 -2.05 21.13
N SER A 111 -8.40 -2.49 21.91
CA SER A 111 -8.28 -3.85 22.47
C SER A 111 -9.45 -4.34 23.33
N ASN A 112 -10.47 -3.52 23.56
CA ASN A 112 -11.76 -3.90 24.11
C ASN A 112 -12.86 -3.61 23.08
N ALA A 113 -13.11 -4.54 22.16
CA ALA A 113 -14.41 -4.78 21.52
C ALA A 113 -14.25 -5.87 20.47
N GLY A 114 -14.88 -7.02 20.69
CA GLY A 114 -15.50 -7.68 19.55
C GLY A 114 -16.51 -6.71 18.94
N GLU A 115 -16.55 -6.65 17.61
CA GLU A 115 -17.36 -5.75 16.77
C GLU A 115 -16.67 -4.44 16.32
N LEU A 116 -16.03 -4.53 15.15
CA LEU A 116 -16.06 -3.50 14.10
C LEU A 116 -16.93 -3.99 12.94
#